data_AF-A0A524N654-F1
#
_entry.id   AF-A0A524N654-F1
#
_cell.length_a   1.000
_cell.length_b   1.000
_cell.length_c   1.000
_cell.angle_alpha   90.00
_cell.angle_beta   90.00
_cell.angle_gamma   90.00
#
_symmetry.space_group_name_H-M   'P 1'
#
loop_
_entity.id
_entity.type
_entity.pdbx_description
1 polymer ?
#
loop_
_entity_poly.entity_id
_entity_poly.type
_entity_poly.pdbx_seq_one_letter_code
_entity_poly.pdbx_strand_id
1 'polypeptide(L)'
;MEKGELRFIGRVTRVEEDISTIMIYPEFCEGLYRLDEYTHLNILFWFHQRDDNEHRNVLRVVPRRHGETEERGVFASHSPSRPNPIGLTVVELVSIDGCTLMVKGLDAFEGSPVVDIKPYQK
;
A
#
# COMPACT_ATOMS: atom_id res chain seq x y z
N MET A 1 -18.67 6.99 -16.52
CA MET A 1 -17.59 6.99 -15.51
C MET A 1 -16.35 6.49 -16.20
N GLU A 2 -15.30 7.30 -16.26
CA GLU A 2 -14.01 6.90 -16.82
C GLU A 2 -13.34 5.88 -15.89
N LYS A 3 -12.68 4.88 -16.47
CA LYS A 3 -11.99 3.82 -15.73
C LYS A 3 -10.61 3.61 -16.32
N GLY A 4 -9.63 3.38 -15.44
CA GLY A 4 -8.30 2.92 -15.81
C GLY A 4 -8.11 1.45 -15.42
N GLU A 5 -7.08 0.83 -15.99
CA GLU A 5 -6.59 -0.48 -15.59
C GLU A 5 -5.32 -0.30 -14.74
N LEU A 6 -5.22 -1.05 -13.65
CA LEU A 6 -4.01 -1.12 -12.83
C LEU A 6 -3.37 -2.48 -12.99
N ARG A 7 -2.05 -2.49 -13.08
CA ARG A 7 -1.24 -3.70 -13.01
C ARG A 7 -0.61 -3.77 -11.63
N PHE A 8 -0.82 -4.87 -10.92
CA PHE A 8 -0.10 -5.12 -9.68
C PHE A 8 1.32 -5.54 -10.02
N ILE A 9 2.30 -4.84 -9.46
CA ILE A 9 3.73 -5.04 -9.74
C ILE A 9 4.40 -6.01 -8.78
N GLY A 10 3.70 -6.37 -7.70
CA GLY A 10 4.22 -7.25 -6.68
C GLY A 10 3.18 -7.59 -5.63
N ARG A 11 3.64 -8.18 -4.53
CA ARG A 11 2.79 -8.63 -3.43
C ARG A 11 3.52 -8.57 -2.10
N VAL A 12 2.80 -8.22 -1.05
CA VAL A 12 3.25 -8.42 0.33
C VAL A 12 3.19 -9.91 0.63
N THR A 13 4.33 -10.54 0.91
CA THR A 13 4.45 -12.00 1.09
C THR A 13 4.57 -12.42 2.53
N ARG A 14 4.99 -11.52 3.43
CA ARG A 14 5.18 -11.79 4.85
C ARG A 14 5.06 -10.50 5.64
N VAL A 15 4.43 -10.56 6.80
CA VAL A 15 4.33 -9.45 7.76
C VAL A 15 4.65 -9.99 9.16
N GLU A 16 5.76 -9.53 9.75
CA GLU A 16 6.23 -9.96 11.07
C GLU A 16 6.56 -8.76 11.92
N GLU A 17 5.81 -8.58 13.01
CA GLU A 17 5.89 -7.42 13.88
C GLU A 17 5.77 -6.11 13.07
N ASP A 18 6.88 -5.41 12.86
CA ASP A 18 6.96 -4.15 12.12
C ASP A 18 7.68 -4.30 10.76
N ILE A 19 8.18 -5.50 10.44
CA ILE A 19 8.90 -5.79 9.21
C ILE A 19 7.97 -6.50 8.22
N SER A 20 7.92 -6.00 7.00
CA SER A 20 7.18 -6.60 5.90
C SER A 20 8.11 -6.96 4.75
N THR A 21 7.81 -8.07 4.08
CA THR A 21 8.48 -8.48 2.85
C THR A 21 7.58 -8.20 1.65
N ILE A 22 8.11 -7.47 0.67
CA ILE A 22 7.46 -7.20 -0.61
C ILE A 22 8.24 -7.93 -1.69
N MET A 23 7.56 -8.83 -2.40
CA MET A 23 8.10 -9.44 -3.61
C MET A 23 7.58 -8.69 -4.84
N ILE A 24 8.49 -8.29 -5.71
CA ILE A 24 8.19 -7.70 -7.02
C ILE A 24 8.23 -8.79 -8.07
N TYR A 25 7.24 -8.81 -8.96
CA TYR A 25 7.17 -9.83 -10.00
C TYR A 25 8.37 -9.69 -10.96
N PRO A 26 8.89 -10.80 -11.52
CA PRO A 26 10.11 -10.80 -12.30
C PRO A 26 10.14 -9.77 -13.45
N GLU A 27 9.01 -9.55 -14.12
CA GLU A 27 8.87 -8.61 -15.23
C GLU A 27 8.99 -7.12 -14.82
N PHE A 28 8.86 -6.81 -13.53
CA PHE A 28 8.99 -5.45 -12.97
C PHE A 28 10.26 -5.27 -12.13
N CYS A 29 11.04 -6.34 -11.93
CA CYS A 29 12.18 -6.36 -11.02
C CYS A 29 13.28 -5.36 -11.38
N GLU A 30 13.54 -5.15 -12.67
CA GLU A 30 14.48 -4.13 -13.18
C GLU A 30 14.16 -2.71 -12.67
N GLY A 31 12.89 -2.45 -12.32
CA GLY A 31 12.46 -1.17 -11.74
C GLY A 31 13.03 -0.86 -10.35
N LEU A 32 13.65 -1.84 -9.67
CA LEU A 32 14.31 -1.66 -8.37
C LEU A 32 15.74 -1.10 -8.48
N TYR A 33 16.27 -0.97 -9.69
CA TYR A 33 17.62 -0.47 -9.91
C TYR A 33 17.84 0.90 -9.23
N ARG A 34 18.84 0.97 -8.33
CA ARG A 34 19.22 2.14 -7.51
C ARG A 34 18.18 2.59 -6.47
N LEU A 35 17.19 1.76 -6.15
CA LEU A 35 16.21 2.07 -5.09
C LEU A 35 16.85 2.03 -3.69
N ASP A 36 17.95 1.29 -3.54
CA ASP A 36 18.77 1.18 -2.33
C ASP A 36 19.51 2.48 -1.96
N GLU A 37 19.53 3.49 -2.85
CA GLU A 37 20.06 4.82 -2.55
C GLU A 37 19.15 5.64 -1.62
N TYR A 38 17.94 5.16 -1.33
CA TYR A 38 16.94 5.84 -0.52
C TYR A 38 16.68 5.10 0.79
N THR A 39 16.49 5.85 1.88
CA THR A 39 16.18 5.28 3.20
C THR A 39 14.69 5.05 3.43
N HIS A 40 13.83 5.76 2.70
CA HIS A 40 12.38 5.70 2.87
C HIS A 40 11.67 5.67 1.52
N LEU A 41 10.56 4.94 1.46
CA LEU A 41 9.76 4.73 0.25
C LEU A 41 8.29 5.02 0.52
N ASN A 42 7.60 5.60 -0.46
CA ASN A 42 6.15 5.55 -0.56
C ASN A 42 5.75 4.22 -1.22
N ILE A 43 5.00 3.39 -0.50
CA ILE A 43 4.42 2.16 -1.03
C ILE A 43 2.93 2.38 -1.27
N LEU A 44 2.50 2.20 -2.52
CA LEU A 44 1.08 2.12 -2.86
C LEU A 44 0.69 0.66 -3.00
N PHE A 45 -0.32 0.25 -2.25
CA PHE A 45 -0.81 -1.13 -2.25
C PHE A 45 -2.33 -1.15 -2.34
N TRP A 46 -2.90 -2.32 -2.60
CA TRP A 46 -4.34 -2.50 -2.77
C TRP A 46 -4.96 -3.18 -1.55
N PHE A 47 -5.96 -2.55 -0.92
CA PHE A 47 -6.76 -3.18 0.14
C PHE A 47 -7.69 -4.23 -0.46
N HIS A 48 -7.12 -5.33 -0.94
CA HIS A 48 -7.82 -6.42 -1.63
C HIS A 48 -9.00 -7.02 -0.83
N GLN A 49 -8.99 -6.94 0.51
CA GLN A 49 -10.11 -7.37 1.36
C GLN A 49 -11.29 -6.37 1.41
N ARG A 50 -11.15 -5.22 0.74
CA ARG A 50 -12.19 -4.17 0.60
C ARG A 50 -12.50 -3.90 -0.86
N ASP A 51 -12.02 -4.73 -1.78
CA ASP A 51 -12.28 -4.62 -3.21
C ASP A 51 -13.57 -5.37 -3.59
N ASP A 52 -14.67 -4.88 -3.04
CA ASP A 52 -16.00 -5.37 -3.34
C ASP A 52 -16.99 -4.20 -3.47
N ASN A 53 -18.18 -4.48 -3.98
CA ASN A 53 -19.19 -3.45 -4.22
C ASN A 53 -19.66 -2.76 -2.94
N GLU A 54 -19.67 -3.44 -1.78
CA GLU A 54 -20.13 -2.84 -0.54
C GLU A 54 -19.15 -1.75 -0.10
N HIS A 55 -17.86 -2.10 -0.02
CA HIS A 55 -16.83 -1.20 0.50
C HIS A 55 -16.42 -0.09 -0.49
N ARG A 56 -16.48 -0.35 -1.79
CA ARG A 56 -16.13 0.65 -2.81
C ARG A 56 -17.20 1.73 -2.99
N ASN A 57 -18.44 1.48 -2.59
CA ASN A 57 -19.50 2.48 -2.60
C ASN A 57 -19.58 3.30 -1.29
N VAL A 58 -18.73 3.00 -0.29
CA VAL A 58 -18.65 3.79 0.95
C VAL A 58 -18.04 5.17 0.66
N LEU A 59 -18.78 6.22 1.01
CA LEU A 59 -18.34 7.62 0.87
C LEU A 59 -18.16 8.35 2.21
N ARG A 60 -18.64 7.76 3.31
CA ARG A 60 -18.52 8.31 4.66
C ARG A 60 -18.22 7.22 5.68
N VAL A 61 -17.43 7.56 6.69
CA VAL A 61 -16.94 6.64 7.72
C VAL A 61 -16.80 7.36 9.05
N VAL A 62 -16.79 6.60 10.14
CA VAL A 62 -16.36 7.07 11.46
C VAL A 62 -14.96 6.47 11.72
N PRO A 63 -13.87 7.25 11.58
CA PRO A 63 -12.51 6.72 11.72
C PRO A 63 -12.21 6.30 13.16
N ARG A 64 -11.95 5.01 13.37
CA ARG A 64 -11.73 4.48 14.73
C ARG A 64 -10.33 4.71 15.28
N ARG A 65 -9.35 4.99 14.42
CA ARG A 65 -7.90 4.97 14.76
C ARG A 65 -7.48 6.07 15.75
N HIS A 66 -8.28 7.12 15.92
CA HIS A 66 -7.99 8.25 16.83
C HIS A 66 -9.12 8.60 17.79
N GLY A 67 -10.01 7.65 18.08
CA GLY A 67 -11.16 7.89 18.99
C GLY A 67 -12.17 8.90 18.45
N GLU A 68 -12.16 9.12 17.13
CA GLU A 68 -13.11 10.01 16.50
C GLU A 68 -14.49 9.37 16.53
N THR A 69 -15.48 10.14 16.97
CA THR A 69 -16.88 9.71 17.04
C THR A 69 -17.74 10.31 15.94
N GLU A 70 -17.19 11.29 15.21
CA GLU A 70 -17.91 12.00 14.15
C GLU A 70 -17.65 11.38 12.78
N GLU A 71 -18.71 11.29 11.99
CA GLU A 71 -18.65 10.86 10.59
C GLU A 71 -17.90 11.90 9.74
N ARG A 72 -17.06 11.42 8.83
CA ARG A 72 -16.44 12.24 7.78
C ARG A 72 -16.41 11.52 6.44
N GLY A 73 -16.21 12.29 5.38
CA GLY A 73 -16.03 11.72 4.05
C GLY A 73 -14.77 10.85 3.96
N VAL A 74 -14.80 9.78 3.15
CA VAL A 74 -13.64 8.88 2.99
C VAL A 74 -12.39 9.60 2.51
N PHE A 75 -12.53 10.68 1.73
CA PHE A 75 -11.43 11.52 1.26
C PHE A 75 -10.83 12.44 2.33
N ALA A 76 -11.52 12.62 3.46
CA ALA A 76 -11.01 13.30 4.65
C ALA A 76 -10.51 12.28 5.70
N SER A 77 -10.21 11.05 5.29
CA SER A 77 -9.78 9.96 6.16
C SER A 77 -8.79 9.03 5.44
N HIS A 78 -8.21 8.09 6.20
CA HIS A 78 -7.41 6.98 5.67
C HIS A 78 -8.19 5.64 5.68
N SER A 79 -9.53 5.68 5.63
CA SER A 79 -10.32 4.45 5.59
C SER A 79 -9.96 3.58 4.38
N PRO A 80 -9.79 2.25 4.56
CA PRO A 80 -9.54 1.33 3.46
C PRO A 80 -10.78 1.11 2.58
N SER A 81 -11.99 1.36 3.10
CA SER A 81 -13.23 1.41 2.33
C SER A 81 -13.34 2.76 1.62
N ARG A 82 -13.17 2.74 0.30
CA ARG A 82 -13.17 3.91 -0.60
C ARG A 82 -13.34 3.45 -2.06
N PRO A 83 -13.72 4.34 -3.00
CA PRO A 83 -13.98 3.96 -4.39
C PRO A 83 -12.83 3.22 -5.11
N ASN A 84 -11.59 3.62 -4.82
CA ASN A 84 -10.38 2.94 -5.25
C ASN A 84 -9.58 2.59 -3.98
N PRO A 85 -9.61 1.33 -3.51
CA PRO A 85 -9.01 0.90 -2.25
C PRO A 85 -7.47 0.86 -2.31
N ILE A 86 -6.86 2.02 -2.58
CA ILE A 86 -5.42 2.24 -2.60
C ILE A 86 -4.98 2.69 -1.21
N GLY A 87 -4.08 1.91 -0.61
CA GLY A 87 -3.31 2.28 0.56
C GLY A 87 -2.03 3.02 0.17
N LEU A 88 -1.56 3.89 1.05
CA LEU A 88 -0.32 4.63 0.91
C LEU A 88 0.39 4.64 2.27
N THR A 89 1.60 4.13 2.29
CA THR A 89 2.43 4.09 3.51
C THR A 89 3.83 4.57 3.19
N VAL A 90 4.37 5.41 4.07
CA VAL A 90 5.81 5.72 4.08
C VAL A 90 6.48 4.65 4.93
N VAL A 91 7.42 3.92 4.34
CA VAL A 91 8.15 2.84 5.00
C VAL A 91 9.64 3.16 5.03
N GLU A 92 10.35 2.64 6.03
CA GLU A 92 11.81 2.58 6.03
C GLU A 92 12.26 1.39 5.18
N LEU A 93 13.20 1.62 4.25
CA LEU A 93 13.82 0.55 3.47
C LEU A 93 14.90 -0.12 4.31
N VAL A 94 14.75 -1.42 4.57
CA VAL A 94 15.70 -2.21 5.37
C VAL A 94 16.74 -2.88 4.47
N SER A 95 16.29 -3.54 3.39
CA SER A 95 17.17 -4.18 2.42
C SER A 95 16.45 -4.47 1.11
N ILE A 96 17.25 -4.68 0.05
CA ILE A 96 16.80 -5.23 -1.23
C ILE A 96 17.66 -6.46 -1.53
N ASP A 97 17.02 -7.58 -1.83
CA ASP A 97 17.66 -8.82 -2.28
C ASP A 97 16.94 -9.37 -3.52
N GLY A 98 17.60 -9.23 -4.68
CA GLY A 98 16.99 -9.50 -5.98
C GLY A 98 15.70 -8.69 -6.18
N CYS A 99 14.57 -9.38 -6.35
CA CYS A 99 13.25 -8.76 -6.55
C CYS A 99 12.47 -8.61 -5.23
N THR A 100 13.14 -8.69 -4.09
CA THR A 100 12.50 -8.67 -2.76
C THR A 100 12.97 -7.47 -1.97
N LEU A 101 12.02 -6.73 -1.38
CA LEU A 101 12.30 -5.64 -0.46
C LEU A 101 11.89 -6.06 0.95
N MET A 102 12.74 -5.76 1.93
CA MET A 102 12.35 -5.74 3.33
C MET A 102 12.13 -4.29 3.75
N VAL A 103 10.97 -4.01 4.33
CA VAL A 103 10.58 -2.67 4.74
C VAL A 103 10.01 -2.67 6.14
N LYS A 104 10.09 -1.53 6.83
CA LYS A 104 9.55 -1.34 8.17
C LYS A 104 8.41 -0.32 8.19
N GLY A 105 7.37 -0.59 8.97
CA GLY A 105 6.22 0.33 9.14
C GLY A 105 5.13 0.22 8.08
N LEU A 106 5.13 -0.83 7.25
CA LEU A 106 4.07 -1.06 6.26
C LEU A 106 2.77 -1.51 6.94
N ASP A 107 1.65 -0.83 6.70
CA ASP A 107 0.33 -1.18 7.24
C ASP A 107 -0.57 -1.92 6.22
N ALA A 108 0.02 -2.90 5.54
CA ALA A 108 -0.65 -3.80 4.60
C ALA A 108 -0.76 -5.22 5.16
N PHE A 109 -1.82 -5.96 4.76
CA PHE A 109 -1.92 -7.38 5.09
C PHE A 109 -1.02 -8.23 4.19
N GLU A 110 -0.60 -9.38 4.70
CA GLU A 110 -0.04 -10.43 3.85
C GLU A 110 -1.01 -10.78 2.71
N GLY A 111 -0.47 -10.96 1.51
CA GLY A 111 -1.25 -11.15 0.30
C GLY A 111 -1.74 -9.85 -0.35
N SER A 112 -1.49 -8.68 0.22
CA SER A 112 -1.86 -7.39 -0.41
C SER A 112 -1.08 -7.16 -1.70
N PRO A 113 -1.76 -6.89 -2.83
CA PRO A 113 -1.08 -6.50 -4.07
C PRO A 113 -0.40 -5.14 -3.94
N VAL A 114 0.79 -5.02 -4.54
CA VAL A 114 1.51 -3.75 -4.64
C VAL A 114 1.21 -3.10 -5.99
N VAL A 115 0.89 -1.81 -5.97
CA VAL A 115 0.54 -1.02 -7.15
C VAL A 115 1.74 -0.23 -7.63
N ASP A 116 2.47 0.43 -6.72
CA ASP A 116 3.55 1.35 -7.08
C ASP A 116 4.52 1.54 -5.91
N ILE A 117 5.76 1.92 -6.21
CA ILE A 117 6.83 2.20 -5.25
C ILE A 117 7.55 3.47 -5.70
N LYS A 118 7.74 4.42 -4.79
CA LYS A 118 8.47 5.66 -5.08
C LYS A 118 9.41 6.03 -3.95
N PRO A 119 10.57 6.63 -4.24
CA PRO A 119 11.37 7.30 -3.22
C PRO A 119 10.53 8.31 -2.42
N TYR A 120 10.68 8.33 -1.09
CA TYR A 120 10.10 9.37 -0.27
C TYR A 120 10.96 10.64 -0.33
N GLN A 121 10.38 11.72 -0.85
CA GLN A 121 10.99 13.05 -0.85
C GLN A 121 10.17 13.93 0.09
N LYS A 122 10.84 14.58 1.03
CA LYS A 122 10.23 15.51 1.98
C LYS A 122 10.12 16.90 1.36
#